data_AF-A0AAU9DIV8-F1
#
_entry.id   AF-A0AAU9DIV8-F1
#
_cell.length_a   1.000
_cell.length_b   1.000
_cell.length_c   1.000
_cell.angle_alpha   90.00
_cell.angle_beta   90.00
_cell.angle_gamma   90.00
#
_symmetry.space_group_name_H-M   'P 1'
#
loop_
_entity.id
_entity.type
_entity.pdbx_description
1 polymer ?
#
loop_
_entity_poly.entity_id
_entity_poly.type
_entity_poly.pdbx_seq_one_letter_code
_entity_poly.pdbx_strand_id
1 'polypeptide(L)'
;MFKNKSQQFRSADNPSQGRAIAKMPPDSPIQCKIGFEVEFSNWCVVEALNEDTFVNKKIPYMGGKVRSLKIGEKILSGDRFTLEGEEADLNSSCLEIVSIPFEENEDGFRQMMLFFQDLETFEETLRPRMPKSDLLCLSQAGLGVLHMPMVFVIERLASVGMAVQPQSTMGIKMDRLYPFFKDIGIGSEDETADTQIRKHSGRLVTGMARSGGYRPSTILMGKASMVTNKALEIYWNTTKPELFERPSDTFRGFFNMVVYYLISGRRRIMNYAKAFTKLLARTDFAKMFTLLPPAEREWFSKNDGVEWNTLTEILSNDDVFGLERDDWEDFTEHTGMETSFESITHFDPSDPFFARGIYGDRCKYHDRDMFVLSDLSSGEWLRNIPQGKDLLTQKHFPHQPAAWRLESLGNMGDQTDPGYDGSEMPIFEMRGHSEVKSMREIRENMSKWFAYIYELNRGSDYKYGEDHPFLKIKTD
;
A
#
# COMPACT_ATOMS: atom_id res chain seq x y z
N MET A 1 29.84 52.57 35.58
CA MET A 1 28.69 51.93 36.26
C MET A 1 27.63 51.58 35.25
N PHE A 2 27.64 50.36 34.72
CA PHE A 2 26.49 49.77 34.03
C PHE A 2 26.32 48.36 34.58
N LYS A 3 25.16 48.10 35.19
CA LYS A 3 24.84 46.83 35.84
C LYS A 3 24.49 45.80 34.77
N ASN A 4 25.33 44.78 34.62
CA ASN A 4 24.99 43.53 33.94
C ASN A 4 23.87 42.81 34.70
N LYS A 5 22.74 42.56 34.05
CA LYS A 5 21.77 41.54 34.47
C LYS A 5 22.02 40.29 33.63
N SER A 6 22.77 39.36 34.18
CA SER A 6 22.82 37.97 33.72
C SER A 6 21.49 37.29 34.07
N GLN A 7 20.65 37.03 33.08
CA GLN A 7 19.54 36.08 33.23
C GLN A 7 20.13 34.66 33.14
N GLN A 8 20.22 34.00 34.28
CA GLN A 8 20.40 32.56 34.38
C GLN A 8 19.15 31.88 33.81
N PHE A 9 19.29 31.21 32.66
CA PHE A 9 18.34 30.18 32.27
C PHE A 9 18.49 29.02 33.25
N ARG A 10 17.46 28.83 34.09
CA ARG A 10 17.28 27.60 34.85
C ARG A 10 17.00 26.49 33.82
N SER A 11 17.76 25.40 33.92
CA SER A 11 17.44 24.14 33.27
C SER A 11 16.01 23.75 33.65
N ALA A 12 15.11 23.71 32.68
CA ALA A 12 13.84 23.02 32.86
C ALA A 12 14.18 21.53 32.96
N ASP A 13 13.99 20.98 34.16
CA ASP A 13 13.96 19.56 34.40
C ASP A 13 13.02 18.91 33.39
N ASN A 14 13.57 17.96 32.65
CA ASN A 14 12.95 17.20 31.58
C ASN A 14 11.84 16.31 32.16
N PRO A 15 10.54 16.58 31.93
CA PRO A 15 9.49 15.65 32.27
C PRO A 15 9.18 14.83 31.03
N SER A 16 10.15 14.07 30.53
CA SER A 16 9.87 12.90 29.69
C SER A 16 9.41 11.74 30.60
N GLN A 17 8.41 11.99 31.43
CA GLN A 17 7.56 10.93 31.93
C GLN A 17 6.57 10.64 30.81
N GLY A 18 6.72 9.48 30.19
CA GLY A 18 5.79 8.98 29.20
C GLY A 18 4.38 9.17 29.74
N ARG A 19 3.58 9.98 29.04
CA ARG A 19 2.14 9.89 29.20
C ARG A 19 1.80 8.45 28.84
N ALA A 20 1.46 7.68 29.87
CA ALA A 20 0.79 6.41 29.67
C ALA A 20 -0.36 6.72 28.71
N ILE A 21 -0.30 6.14 27.51
CA ILE A 21 -1.48 5.97 26.67
C ILE A 21 -2.51 5.41 27.64
N ALA A 22 -3.60 6.14 27.87
CA ALA A 22 -4.62 5.70 28.80
C ALA A 22 -4.97 4.27 28.42
N LYS A 23 -4.74 3.32 29.33
CA LYS A 23 -5.18 1.94 29.10
C LYS A 23 -6.68 2.06 28.84
N MET A 24 -7.09 1.77 27.60
CA MET A 24 -8.49 1.72 27.25
C MET A 24 -9.22 0.86 28.30
N PRO A 25 -10.42 1.27 28.76
CA PRO A 25 -11.24 0.42 29.60
C PRO A 25 -11.27 -1.00 29.02
N PRO A 26 -11.15 -2.06 29.83
CA PRO A 26 -11.19 -3.44 29.36
C PRO A 26 -12.48 -3.79 28.59
N ASP A 27 -13.51 -2.94 28.69
CA ASP A 27 -14.80 -3.07 28.01
C ASP A 27 -15.00 -2.08 26.84
N SER A 28 -13.97 -1.32 26.45
CA SER A 28 -14.05 -0.55 25.19
C SER A 28 -13.95 -1.51 24.02
N PRO A 29 -14.93 -1.53 23.09
CA PRO A 29 -14.86 -2.38 21.91
C PRO A 29 -13.53 -2.08 21.21
N ILE A 30 -12.77 -3.12 20.88
CA ILE A 30 -11.54 -2.95 20.15
C ILE A 30 -11.94 -2.37 18.78
N GLN A 31 -11.35 -1.23 18.43
CA GLN A 31 -11.73 -0.46 17.26
C GLN A 31 -10.76 -0.76 16.13
N CYS A 32 -11.32 -0.94 14.93
CA CYS A 32 -10.58 -1.10 13.69
C CYS A 32 -9.71 0.14 13.45
N LYS A 33 -8.58 -0.02 12.78
CA LYS A 33 -7.64 1.08 12.54
C LYS A 33 -7.29 1.25 11.07
N ILE A 34 -7.20 2.51 10.66
CA ILE A 34 -6.69 2.92 9.35
C ILE A 34 -5.40 3.71 9.55
N GLY A 35 -4.30 3.21 9.00
CA GLY A 35 -3.03 3.92 8.90
C GLY A 35 -2.84 4.51 7.51
N PHE A 36 -2.05 5.58 7.41
CA PHE A 36 -1.68 6.21 6.15
C PHE A 36 -0.17 6.36 6.07
N GLU A 37 0.34 6.12 4.88
CA GLU A 37 1.74 6.35 4.52
C GLU A 37 1.78 7.29 3.33
N VAL A 38 2.70 8.24 3.37
CA VAL A 38 2.87 9.25 2.34
C VAL A 38 4.31 9.19 1.88
N GLU A 39 4.53 8.52 0.75
CA GLU A 39 5.86 8.35 0.17
C GLU A 39 6.26 9.61 -0.61
N PHE A 40 7.48 10.08 -0.35
CA PHE A 40 8.12 11.19 -1.04
C PHE A 40 9.36 10.70 -1.78
N SER A 41 9.25 10.59 -3.10
CA SER A 41 10.39 10.19 -3.93
C SER A 41 11.39 11.33 -4.13
N ASN A 42 12.68 10.99 -4.28
CA ASN A 42 13.80 11.90 -4.61
C ASN A 42 14.18 12.93 -3.53
N TRP A 43 14.22 12.51 -2.27
CA TRP A 43 14.75 13.35 -1.20
C TRP A 43 16.22 12.99 -0.91
N CYS A 44 17.00 14.00 -0.55
CA CYS A 44 18.38 13.82 -0.10
C CYS A 44 18.48 14.44 1.28
N VAL A 45 18.75 13.61 2.29
CA VAL A 45 19.04 14.11 3.63
C VAL A 45 20.52 14.39 3.73
N VAL A 46 20.85 15.66 4.02
CA VAL A 46 22.23 16.09 4.26
C VAL A 46 22.37 16.31 5.75
N GLU A 47 23.02 15.35 6.42
CA GLU A 47 23.33 15.49 7.83
C GLU A 47 24.41 16.57 7.98
N ALA A 48 24.07 17.67 8.68
CA ALA A 48 25.04 18.69 9.03
C ALA A 48 25.97 18.09 10.08
N LEU A 49 27.25 17.90 9.75
CA LEU A 49 28.24 17.43 10.71
C LEU A 49 28.35 18.48 11.84
N ASN A 50 28.35 18.01 13.09
CA ASN A 50 28.53 18.84 14.29
C ASN A 50 29.67 19.86 14.10
N GLU A 51 29.38 21.12 14.42
CA GLU A 51 30.30 22.27 14.30
C GLU A 51 31.67 22.03 14.98
N ASP A 52 31.72 21.17 16.00
CA ASP A 52 32.92 20.86 16.78
C ASP A 52 34.05 20.19 15.98
N THR A 53 33.79 19.69 14.77
CA THR A 53 34.84 19.10 13.91
C THR A 53 35.57 20.11 13.01
N PHE A 54 35.21 21.40 13.03
CA PHE A 54 35.65 22.38 12.01
C PHE A 54 36.62 23.47 12.46
N VAL A 55 37.19 23.34 13.66
CA VAL A 55 38.21 24.28 14.15
C VAL A 55 39.59 23.94 13.54
N ASN A 56 39.88 24.37 12.29
CA ASN A 56 41.20 24.92 11.87
C ASN A 56 41.61 24.88 10.38
N LYS A 57 40.75 24.64 9.37
CA LYS A 57 41.24 24.75 7.97
C LYS A 57 40.30 25.55 7.06
N LYS A 58 40.87 26.60 6.45
CA LYS A 58 40.35 27.33 5.28
C LYS A 58 40.25 26.39 4.07
N ILE A 59 39.26 25.51 4.07
CA ILE A 59 38.85 24.74 2.89
C ILE A 59 37.44 25.23 2.54
N PRO A 60 37.15 25.62 1.28
CA PRO A 60 35.78 25.90 0.85
C PRO A 60 34.94 24.65 1.09
N TYR A 61 33.89 24.78 1.89
CA TYR A 61 33.09 23.66 2.36
C TYR A 61 32.31 23.00 1.20
N MET A 62 32.67 21.76 0.86
CA MET A 62 31.85 20.81 0.08
C MET A 62 31.73 19.46 0.83
N GLY A 63 31.66 19.50 2.17
CA GLY A 63 31.96 18.35 3.02
C GLY A 63 30.81 17.78 3.85
N GLY A 64 29.54 18.10 3.56
CA GLY A 64 28.44 17.34 4.15
C GLY A 64 28.51 15.89 3.65
N LYS A 65 28.65 14.91 4.55
CA LYS A 65 28.48 13.51 4.14
C LYS A 65 27.00 13.29 3.89
N VAL A 66 26.62 13.19 2.61
CA VAL A 66 25.36 12.57 2.25
C VAL A 66 25.46 11.12 2.73
N ARG A 67 24.62 10.75 3.70
CA ARG A 67 24.46 9.35 4.08
C ARG A 67 23.10 8.90 3.60
N SER A 68 23.03 7.69 3.07
CA SER A 68 21.76 7.01 2.88
C SER A 68 21.16 6.69 4.25
N LEU A 69 19.88 6.98 4.41
CA LEU A 69 19.11 6.58 5.58
C LEU A 69 18.84 5.07 5.52
N LYS A 70 18.73 4.45 6.70
CA LYS A 70 18.23 3.07 6.79
C LYS A 70 16.70 3.08 6.68
N ILE A 71 16.13 2.01 6.13
CA ILE A 71 14.69 1.77 6.13
C ILE A 71 14.18 1.80 7.59
N GLY A 72 13.12 2.56 7.84
CA GLY A 72 12.51 2.78 9.16
C GLY A 72 13.35 3.67 10.10
N GLU A 73 14.40 4.32 9.59
CA GLU A 73 15.19 5.25 10.41
C GLU A 73 14.38 6.51 10.69
N LYS A 74 13.99 6.71 11.95
CA LYS A 74 13.21 7.88 12.37
C LYS A 74 14.06 9.16 12.33
N ILE A 75 13.60 10.11 11.55
CA ILE A 75 14.23 11.41 11.31
C ILE A 75 13.54 12.48 12.17
N LEU A 76 12.20 12.47 12.14
CA LEU A 76 11.34 13.39 12.87
C LEU A 76 10.15 12.60 13.42
N SER A 77 9.64 13.01 14.57
CA SER A 77 8.40 12.48 15.13
C SER A 77 7.52 13.64 15.55
N GLY A 78 6.32 13.72 14.98
CA GLY A 78 5.24 14.56 15.44
C GLY A 78 4.29 13.78 16.35
N ASP A 79 3.26 14.45 16.86
CA ASP A 79 2.24 13.81 17.71
C ASP A 79 1.45 12.71 16.98
N ARG A 80 1.33 12.81 15.66
CA ARG A 80 0.49 11.94 14.81
C ARG A 80 1.24 11.22 13.70
N PHE A 81 2.54 11.46 13.56
CA PHE A 81 3.32 10.89 12.47
C PHE A 81 4.79 10.75 12.79
N THR A 82 5.47 9.91 12.04
CA THR A 82 6.92 9.84 11.96
C THR A 82 7.37 10.11 10.52
N LEU A 83 8.48 10.82 10.37
CA LEU A 83 9.20 10.91 9.11
C LEU A 83 10.33 9.90 9.19
N GLU A 84 10.33 8.92 8.30
CA GLU A 84 11.25 7.79 8.32
C GLU A 84 11.99 7.70 6.99
N GLY A 85 13.22 7.15 7.03
CA GLY A 85 13.89 6.74 5.80
C GLY A 85 13.18 5.52 5.22
N GLU A 86 12.89 5.54 3.93
CA GLU A 86 12.36 4.40 3.20
C GLU A 86 13.48 3.77 2.34
N GLU A 87 13.15 3.22 1.17
CA GLU A 87 14.10 2.56 0.29
C GLU A 87 15.22 3.53 -0.14
N ALA A 88 16.47 3.11 0.07
CA ALA A 88 17.64 3.86 -0.33
C ALA A 88 18.11 3.40 -1.72
N ASP A 89 18.03 4.28 -2.69
CA ASP A 89 18.77 4.13 -3.94
C ASP A 89 20.26 4.45 -3.71
N LEU A 90 21.14 3.98 -4.61
CA LEU A 90 22.59 4.13 -4.51
C LEU A 90 23.08 5.57 -4.22
N ASN A 91 22.26 6.59 -4.54
CA ASN A 91 22.59 8.01 -4.35
C ASN A 91 21.47 8.85 -3.70
N SER A 92 20.37 8.27 -3.23
CA SER A 92 19.25 9.02 -2.63
C SER A 92 18.45 8.15 -1.67
N SER A 93 17.84 8.76 -0.65
CA SER A 93 16.90 8.06 0.23
C SER A 93 15.49 8.51 -0.08
N CYS A 94 14.58 7.58 -0.34
CA CYS A 94 13.16 7.89 -0.23
C CYS A 94 12.83 8.20 1.23
N LEU A 95 11.90 9.13 1.43
CA LEU A 95 11.35 9.42 2.74
C LEU A 95 9.89 9.03 2.73
N GLU A 96 9.44 8.48 3.83
CA GLU A 96 8.03 8.22 4.07
C GLU A 96 7.58 8.96 5.32
N ILE A 97 6.37 9.51 5.25
CA ILE A 97 5.66 9.95 6.44
C ILE A 97 4.65 8.87 6.79
N VAL A 98 4.80 8.28 7.97
CA VAL A 98 3.94 7.22 8.48
C VAL A 98 3.06 7.80 9.57
N SER A 99 1.74 7.67 9.42
CA SER A 99 0.80 8.11 10.45
C SER A 99 0.78 7.13 11.63
N ILE A 100 0.33 7.60 12.80
CA ILE A 100 -0.24 6.67 13.77
C ILE A 100 -1.51 6.05 13.17
N PRO A 101 -1.89 4.82 13.54
CA PRO A 101 -3.18 4.27 13.15
C PRO A 101 -4.34 5.07 13.78
N PHE A 102 -5.36 5.39 12.98
CA PHE A 102 -6.55 6.12 13.40
C PHE A 102 -7.72 5.15 13.58
N GLU A 103 -8.46 5.29 14.69
CA GLU A 103 -9.65 4.46 14.95
C GLU A 103 -10.74 4.72 13.90
N GLU A 104 -11.43 3.70 13.40
CA GLU A 104 -12.54 3.82 12.44
C GLU A 104 -13.80 4.41 13.08
N ASN A 105 -13.77 5.69 13.42
CA ASN A 105 -14.88 6.46 13.97
C ASN A 105 -14.72 7.97 13.71
N GLU A 106 -15.63 8.79 14.26
CA GLU A 106 -15.59 10.24 14.08
C GLU A 106 -14.33 10.89 14.69
N ASP A 107 -13.87 10.44 15.86
CA ASP A 107 -12.67 10.98 16.50
C ASP A 107 -11.41 10.63 15.70
N GLY A 108 -11.27 9.37 15.26
CA GLY A 108 -10.16 8.97 14.39
C GLY A 108 -10.18 9.69 13.05
N PHE A 109 -11.36 9.96 12.47
CA PHE A 109 -11.47 10.83 11.30
C PHE A 109 -10.95 12.25 11.59
N ARG A 110 -11.32 12.85 12.74
CA ARG A 110 -10.79 14.17 13.15
C ARG A 110 -9.28 14.14 13.34
N GLN A 111 -8.72 13.10 13.98
CA GLN A 111 -7.27 12.95 14.14
C GLN A 111 -6.56 12.80 12.80
N MET A 112 -7.13 12.05 11.86
CA MET A 112 -6.61 11.93 10.50
C MET A 112 -6.63 13.29 9.77
N MET A 113 -7.70 14.07 9.92
CA MET A 113 -7.77 15.41 9.32
C MET A 113 -6.71 16.36 9.89
N LEU A 114 -6.48 16.30 11.20
CA LEU A 114 -5.40 17.06 11.86
C LEU A 114 -4.02 16.58 11.38
N PHE A 115 -3.82 15.28 11.20
CA PHE A 115 -2.58 14.74 10.61
C PHE A 115 -2.32 15.34 9.21
N PHE A 116 -3.30 15.34 8.32
CA PHE A 116 -3.10 15.95 6.99
C PHE A 116 -2.92 17.46 7.04
N GLN A 117 -3.51 18.15 8.02
CA GLN A 117 -3.24 19.58 8.25
C GLN A 117 -1.81 19.82 8.76
N ASP A 118 -1.30 18.94 9.63
CA ASP A 118 0.10 18.94 10.06
C ASP A 118 1.03 18.74 8.84
N LEU A 119 0.65 17.87 7.90
CA LEU A 119 1.39 17.66 6.64
C LEU A 119 1.32 18.84 5.68
N GLU A 120 0.18 19.50 5.54
CA GLU A 120 0.05 20.75 4.77
C GLU A 120 1.00 21.81 5.36
N THR A 121 1.01 21.97 6.68
CA THR A 121 1.89 22.91 7.39
C THR A 121 3.37 22.54 7.22
N PHE A 122 3.69 21.25 7.27
CA PHE A 122 5.02 20.72 7.01
C PHE A 122 5.47 21.01 5.57
N GLU A 123 4.61 20.74 4.59
CA GLU A 123 4.86 21.07 3.17
C GLU A 123 5.12 22.57 2.99
N GLU A 124 4.29 23.44 3.58
CA GLU A 124 4.45 24.90 3.50
C GLU A 124 5.74 25.40 4.17
N THR A 125 6.19 24.70 5.22
CA THR A 125 7.44 25.01 5.92
C THR A 125 8.66 24.58 5.09
N LEU A 126 8.56 23.45 4.40
CA LEU A 126 9.64 22.92 3.55
C LEU A 126 9.65 23.51 2.14
N ARG A 127 8.52 24.01 1.64
CA ARG A 127 8.45 24.64 0.33
C ARG A 127 9.47 25.78 0.29
N PRO A 128 10.39 25.81 -0.69
CA PRO A 128 11.41 26.84 -0.75
C PRO A 128 10.77 28.23 -0.73
N ARG A 129 10.87 28.94 0.41
CA ARG A 129 10.62 30.39 0.45
C ARG A 129 11.74 31.18 -0.21
N MET A 130 12.77 30.49 -0.69
CA MET A 130 13.99 31.06 -1.22
C MET A 130 14.30 30.46 -2.60
N PRO A 131 14.78 31.28 -3.55
CA PRO A 131 15.34 30.83 -4.81
C PRO A 131 16.33 29.68 -4.62
N LYS A 132 16.40 28.74 -5.58
CA LYS A 132 17.36 27.61 -5.56
C LYS A 132 18.81 28.06 -5.31
N SER A 133 19.18 29.24 -5.82
CA SER A 133 20.49 29.87 -5.57
C SER A 133 20.74 30.19 -4.10
N ASP A 134 19.70 30.58 -3.37
CA ASP A 134 19.77 31.07 -2.00
C ASP A 134 19.78 29.91 -1.01
N LEU A 135 19.12 28.79 -1.33
CA LEU A 135 19.27 27.52 -0.61
C LEU A 135 20.69 26.95 -0.75
N LEU A 136 21.28 27.03 -1.96
CA LEU A 136 22.68 26.68 -2.19
C LEU A 136 23.64 27.63 -1.46
N CYS A 137 23.36 28.94 -1.46
CA CYS A 137 24.15 29.91 -0.71
C CYS A 137 24.03 29.70 0.80
N LEU A 138 22.86 29.34 1.35
CA LEU A 138 22.69 29.07 2.77
C LEU A 138 23.35 27.76 3.20
N SER A 139 23.29 26.71 2.36
CA SER A 139 24.06 25.48 2.61
C SER A 139 25.57 25.73 2.53
N GLN A 140 26.01 26.65 1.66
CA GLN A 140 27.40 27.09 1.56
C GLN A 140 27.82 28.07 2.67
N ALA A 141 26.88 28.84 3.25
CA ALA A 141 27.15 29.87 4.24
C ALA A 141 27.07 29.37 5.69
N GLY A 142 26.54 28.17 5.95
CA GLY A 142 26.48 27.58 7.30
C GLY A 142 25.65 28.39 8.29
N LEU A 143 24.73 29.24 7.82
CA LEU A 143 23.96 30.15 8.68
C LEU A 143 22.68 29.46 9.15
N GLY A 144 22.70 29.04 10.42
CA GLY A 144 21.56 28.47 11.12
C GLY A 144 20.39 29.44 11.22
N VAL A 145 19.29 29.09 10.56
CA VAL A 145 17.94 29.60 10.89
C VAL A 145 16.96 28.44 10.80
N LEU A 146 17.08 27.56 11.77
CA LEU A 146 16.13 26.60 12.34
C LEU A 146 17.01 25.61 13.11
N HIS A 147 16.78 25.42 14.42
CA HIS A 147 17.36 24.29 15.14
C HIS A 147 16.68 23.00 14.66
N MET A 148 16.83 22.68 13.37
CA MET A 148 16.69 21.33 12.88
C MET A 148 18.11 20.75 12.82
N PRO A 149 18.43 19.67 13.55
CA PRO A 149 19.76 19.07 13.54
C PRO A 149 20.17 18.51 12.16
N MET A 150 19.29 18.58 11.16
CA MET A 150 19.49 18.12 9.78
C MET A 150 19.05 19.19 8.79
N VAL A 151 19.85 19.41 7.74
CA VAL A 151 19.46 20.25 6.60
C VAL A 151 18.88 19.32 5.54
N PHE A 152 17.58 19.45 5.28
CA PHE A 152 16.94 18.76 4.16
C PHE A 152 17.29 19.51 2.88
N VAL A 153 18.09 18.91 2.00
CA VAL A 153 18.34 19.47 0.66
C VAL A 153 17.43 18.76 -0.30
N ILE A 154 16.32 19.43 -0.63
CA ILE A 154 15.32 18.87 -1.54
C ILE A 154 15.73 19.25 -2.97
N GLU A 155 16.45 18.35 -3.64
CA GLU A 155 17.13 18.65 -4.91
C GLU A 155 16.15 18.84 -6.10
N ARG A 156 14.94 18.26 -6.03
CA ARG A 156 14.00 18.18 -7.16
C ARG A 156 12.65 18.89 -7.01
N LEU A 157 12.34 19.51 -5.88
CA LEU A 157 11.04 20.15 -5.63
C LEU A 157 10.63 21.24 -6.65
N ALA A 158 11.61 21.87 -7.31
CA ALA A 158 11.38 23.10 -8.07
C ALA A 158 10.90 22.91 -9.52
N SER A 159 10.82 21.69 -10.06
CA SER A 159 10.52 21.50 -11.50
C SER A 159 9.44 20.47 -11.85
N VAL A 160 9.07 19.61 -10.89
CA VAL A 160 8.01 18.62 -11.05
C VAL A 160 7.26 18.65 -9.74
N GLY A 161 5.94 18.84 -9.74
CA GLY A 161 5.14 18.85 -8.51
C GLY A 161 5.48 17.65 -7.63
N MET A 162 5.33 17.77 -6.30
CA MET A 162 5.58 16.64 -5.40
C MET A 162 4.70 15.48 -5.83
N ALA A 163 5.28 14.51 -6.52
CA ALA A 163 4.62 13.26 -6.85
C ALA A 163 4.55 12.48 -5.55
N VAL A 164 3.44 12.66 -4.84
CA VAL A 164 3.19 11.98 -3.58
C VAL A 164 2.34 10.76 -3.88
N GLN A 165 2.69 9.63 -3.30
CA GLN A 165 1.93 8.39 -3.41
C GLN A 165 1.35 8.05 -2.04
N PRO A 166 0.11 8.46 -1.75
CA PRO A 166 -0.56 7.99 -0.56
C PRO A 166 -0.68 6.46 -0.65
N GLN A 167 -0.51 5.82 0.50
CA GLN A 167 -0.82 4.43 0.75
C GLN A 167 -1.68 4.38 2.03
N SER A 168 -2.52 3.36 2.15
CA SER A 168 -3.33 3.16 3.34
C SER A 168 -3.25 1.71 3.78
N THR A 169 -3.16 1.49 5.09
CA THR A 169 -3.24 0.17 5.70
C THR A 169 -4.54 0.09 6.50
N MET A 170 -5.40 -0.87 6.21
CA MET A 170 -6.70 -1.04 6.86
C MET A 170 -7.10 -2.49 7.04
N GLY A 171 -7.89 -2.78 8.08
CA GLY A 171 -8.65 -4.02 8.17
C GLY A 171 -9.88 -3.98 7.26
N ILE A 172 -10.16 -5.05 6.52
CA ILE A 172 -11.40 -5.19 5.75
C ILE A 172 -12.07 -6.51 6.10
N LYS A 173 -13.35 -6.46 6.47
CA LYS A 173 -14.11 -7.70 6.72
C LYS A 173 -14.13 -8.60 5.49
N MET A 174 -13.98 -9.90 5.72
CA MET A 174 -13.90 -10.90 4.64
C MET A 174 -15.15 -10.94 3.75
N ASP A 175 -16.34 -10.79 4.32
CA ASP A 175 -17.62 -10.70 3.58
C ASP A 175 -17.78 -9.39 2.79
N ARG A 176 -16.93 -8.40 3.06
CA ARG A 176 -16.94 -7.08 2.41
C ARG A 176 -15.85 -6.89 1.37
N LEU A 177 -14.90 -7.83 1.28
CA LEU A 177 -13.88 -7.81 0.24
C LEU A 177 -14.47 -7.88 -1.16
N TYR A 178 -15.45 -8.76 -1.41
CA TYR A 178 -16.02 -8.87 -2.76
C TYR A 178 -16.74 -7.57 -3.21
N PRO A 179 -17.64 -6.96 -2.40
CA PRO A 179 -18.17 -5.62 -2.67
C PRO A 179 -17.09 -4.56 -2.89
N PHE A 180 -16.03 -4.58 -2.08
CA PHE A 180 -14.90 -3.66 -2.21
C PHE A 180 -14.26 -3.69 -3.60
N PHE A 181 -13.97 -4.90 -4.11
CA PHE A 181 -13.41 -5.06 -5.44
C PHE A 181 -14.36 -4.58 -6.55
N LYS A 182 -15.68 -4.75 -6.38
CA LYS A 182 -16.66 -4.24 -7.35
C LYS A 182 -16.76 -2.71 -7.35
N ASP A 183 -16.68 -2.09 -6.17
CA ASP A 183 -16.80 -0.64 -6.04
C ASP A 183 -15.56 0.10 -6.55
N ILE A 184 -14.37 -0.42 -6.20
CA ILE A 184 -13.08 0.16 -6.58
C ILE A 184 -12.65 -0.26 -7.99
N GLY A 185 -13.06 -1.45 -8.43
CA GLY A 185 -12.79 -1.95 -9.77
C GLY A 185 -13.48 -1.14 -10.87
N ILE A 186 -12.83 -0.99 -12.02
CA ILE A 186 -13.47 -0.46 -13.24
C ILE A 186 -13.91 -1.64 -14.10
N GLY A 187 -15.09 -1.53 -14.72
CA GLY A 187 -15.55 -2.48 -15.73
C GLY A 187 -16.34 -3.65 -15.16
N SER A 188 -17.20 -3.42 -14.15
CA SER A 188 -18.25 -4.40 -13.86
C SER A 188 -19.10 -4.61 -15.12
N GLU A 189 -19.57 -5.83 -15.37
CA GLU A 189 -20.34 -6.23 -16.56
C GLU A 189 -21.49 -5.27 -16.94
N ASP A 190 -22.05 -4.57 -15.95
CA ASP A 190 -23.16 -3.62 -16.13
C ASP A 190 -22.72 -2.17 -16.46
N GLU A 191 -21.42 -1.86 -16.52
CA GLU A 191 -20.92 -0.49 -16.69
C GLU A 191 -20.63 -0.14 -18.15
N THR A 192 -21.41 0.79 -18.69
CA THR A 192 -21.13 1.44 -19.98
C THR A 192 -19.81 2.23 -19.93
N ALA A 193 -19.14 2.40 -21.07
CA ALA A 193 -17.94 3.25 -21.18
C ALA A 193 -18.16 4.66 -20.60
N ASP A 194 -19.32 5.26 -20.84
CA ASP A 194 -19.73 6.54 -20.26
C ASP A 194 -19.82 6.50 -18.72
N THR A 195 -20.35 5.41 -18.16
CA THR A 195 -20.40 5.20 -16.71
C THR A 195 -18.99 5.04 -16.14
N GLN A 196 -18.12 4.33 -16.84
CA GLN A 196 -16.71 4.18 -16.45
C GLN A 196 -16.00 5.54 -16.44
N ILE A 197 -16.17 6.37 -17.48
CA ILE A 197 -15.59 7.72 -17.57
C ILE A 197 -16.13 8.65 -16.46
N ARG A 198 -17.45 8.65 -16.22
CA ARG A 198 -18.07 9.48 -15.17
C ARG A 198 -17.67 9.05 -13.77
N LYS A 199 -17.55 7.73 -13.53
CA LYS A 199 -17.07 7.20 -12.25
C LYS A 199 -15.55 7.33 -12.11
N HIS A 200 -14.80 7.52 -13.20
CA HIS A 200 -13.35 7.64 -13.16
C HIS A 200 -12.87 8.85 -12.34
N SER A 201 -13.65 9.94 -12.29
CA SER A 201 -13.36 11.13 -11.47
C SER A 201 -13.74 10.96 -9.99
N GLY A 202 -14.62 9.98 -9.69
CA GLY A 202 -15.10 9.67 -8.36
C GLY A 202 -14.51 8.39 -7.76
N ARG A 203 -13.81 7.56 -8.53
CA ARG A 203 -13.16 6.32 -8.11
C ARG A 203 -11.74 6.57 -7.62
N LEU A 204 -11.29 5.70 -6.73
CA LEU A 204 -9.89 5.63 -6.34
C LEU A 204 -9.09 5.20 -7.58
N VAL A 205 -8.61 6.16 -8.38
CA VAL A 205 -7.73 5.85 -9.50
C VAL A 205 -6.42 5.40 -8.90
N THR A 206 -6.20 4.09 -8.81
CA THR A 206 -4.94 3.56 -8.32
C THR A 206 -3.95 3.50 -9.49
N GLY A 207 -2.84 4.22 -9.37
CA GLY A 207 -1.76 4.25 -10.36
C GLY A 207 -1.40 5.64 -10.89
N MET A 208 -0.18 5.74 -11.42
CA MET A 208 0.28 6.88 -12.18
C MET A 208 -0.47 6.92 -13.51
N ALA A 209 -1.33 7.91 -13.71
CA ALA A 209 -1.72 8.37 -15.05
C ALA A 209 -0.54 9.11 -15.70
N ARG A 210 0.65 8.49 -15.73
CA ARG A 210 1.72 8.98 -16.60
C ARG A 210 1.23 8.78 -18.02
N SER A 211 1.45 9.80 -18.82
CA SER A 211 0.95 10.09 -20.17
C SER A 211 1.32 9.06 -21.26
N GLY A 212 1.40 7.77 -20.96
CA GLY A 212 1.76 6.75 -21.94
C GLY A 212 1.69 5.29 -21.47
N GLY A 213 0.56 4.83 -20.91
CA GLY A 213 0.20 3.40 -21.05
C GLY A 213 0.11 2.51 -19.80
N TYR A 214 0.07 3.04 -18.57
CA TYR A 214 -0.30 2.20 -17.42
C TYR A 214 -1.83 2.09 -17.31
N ARG A 215 -2.37 0.93 -17.70
CA ARG A 215 -3.77 0.58 -17.38
C ARG A 215 -3.94 0.59 -15.85
N PRO A 216 -4.95 1.29 -15.31
CA PRO A 216 -5.14 1.40 -13.88
C PRO A 216 -5.45 0.03 -13.29
N SER A 217 -4.81 -0.29 -12.17
CA SER A 217 -5.00 -1.52 -11.36
C SER A 217 -6.45 -1.78 -10.98
N THR A 218 -7.30 -0.76 -11.02
CA THR A 218 -8.75 -0.87 -10.89
C THR A 218 -9.36 -1.77 -11.97
N ILE A 219 -8.80 -1.83 -13.19
CA ILE A 219 -9.25 -2.77 -14.23
C ILE A 219 -8.98 -4.21 -13.78
N LEU A 220 -7.81 -4.47 -13.17
CA LEU A 220 -7.48 -5.80 -12.68
C LEU A 220 -8.38 -6.22 -11.51
N MET A 221 -8.72 -5.29 -10.62
CA MET A 221 -9.67 -5.53 -9.53
C MET A 221 -11.08 -5.86 -10.04
N GLY A 222 -11.57 -5.07 -11.01
CA GLY A 222 -12.85 -5.34 -11.67
C GLY A 222 -12.86 -6.68 -12.38
N LYS A 223 -11.80 -6.97 -13.14
CA LYS A 223 -11.64 -8.25 -13.85
C LYS A 223 -11.56 -9.43 -12.89
N ALA A 224 -10.82 -9.32 -11.78
CA ALA A 224 -10.76 -10.38 -10.79
C ALA A 224 -12.16 -10.76 -10.29
N SER A 225 -13.05 -9.77 -10.10
CA SER A 225 -14.44 -10.00 -9.71
C SER A 225 -15.22 -10.80 -10.76
N MET A 226 -15.06 -10.45 -12.04
CA MET A 226 -15.71 -11.17 -13.15
C MET A 226 -15.23 -12.61 -13.26
N VAL A 227 -13.90 -12.81 -13.30
CA VAL A 227 -13.27 -14.13 -13.36
C VAL A 227 -13.70 -14.99 -12.18
N THR A 228 -13.74 -14.41 -10.98
CA THR A 228 -14.20 -15.09 -9.77
C THR A 228 -15.63 -15.59 -9.89
N ASN A 229 -16.55 -14.74 -10.33
CA ASN A 229 -17.96 -15.12 -10.47
C ASN A 229 -18.13 -16.27 -11.46
N LYS A 230 -17.50 -16.16 -12.62
CA LYS A 230 -17.58 -17.16 -13.67
C LYS A 230 -16.99 -18.49 -13.23
N ALA A 231 -15.83 -18.46 -12.57
CA ALA A 231 -15.19 -19.65 -12.02
C ALA A 231 -16.08 -20.32 -10.95
N LEU A 232 -16.63 -19.54 -10.03
CA LEU A 232 -17.52 -20.05 -8.99
C LEU A 232 -18.82 -20.61 -9.57
N GLU A 233 -19.42 -19.97 -10.58
CA GLU A 233 -20.62 -20.47 -11.24
C GLU A 233 -20.37 -21.84 -11.89
N ILE A 234 -19.28 -21.97 -12.65
CA ILE A 234 -18.90 -23.24 -13.29
C ILE A 234 -18.63 -24.31 -12.22
N TYR A 235 -17.84 -23.97 -11.20
CA TYR A 235 -17.52 -24.89 -10.11
C TYR A 235 -18.79 -25.37 -9.40
N TRP A 236 -19.71 -24.47 -9.13
CA TRP A 236 -20.94 -24.80 -8.40
C TRP A 236 -21.88 -25.69 -9.20
N ASN A 237 -22.01 -25.42 -10.50
CA ASN A 237 -22.85 -26.20 -11.40
C ASN A 237 -22.31 -27.62 -11.64
N THR A 238 -20.99 -27.80 -11.51
CA THR A 238 -20.30 -29.07 -11.79
C THR A 238 -20.11 -29.92 -10.53
N THR A 239 -19.56 -29.34 -9.46
CA THR A 239 -19.18 -30.07 -8.24
C THR A 239 -20.33 -30.25 -7.26
N LYS A 240 -21.22 -29.25 -7.12
CA LYS A 240 -22.35 -29.23 -6.16
C LYS A 240 -21.97 -29.64 -4.73
N PRO A 241 -21.28 -28.76 -3.97
CA PRO A 241 -20.84 -29.07 -2.61
C PRO A 241 -21.96 -29.53 -1.68
N GLU A 242 -21.68 -30.57 -0.89
CA GLU A 242 -22.68 -31.19 -0.01
C GLU A 242 -22.86 -30.43 1.32
N LEU A 243 -21.86 -29.63 1.72
CA LEU A 243 -21.81 -29.00 3.04
C LEU A 243 -22.48 -27.61 3.10
N PHE A 244 -22.75 -26.99 1.95
CA PHE A 244 -23.34 -25.65 1.86
C PHE A 244 -24.02 -25.48 0.50
N GLU A 245 -25.12 -24.73 0.44
CA GLU A 245 -25.93 -24.61 -0.79
C GLU A 245 -25.34 -23.64 -1.82
N ARG A 246 -24.65 -22.60 -1.36
CA ARG A 246 -24.03 -21.55 -2.18
C ARG A 246 -22.80 -20.96 -1.48
N PRO A 247 -21.78 -20.49 -2.22
CA PRO A 247 -20.62 -19.86 -1.62
C PRO A 247 -21.02 -18.55 -0.94
N SER A 248 -20.60 -18.40 0.31
CA SER A 248 -20.77 -17.22 1.14
C SER A 248 -20.04 -16.02 0.55
N ASP A 249 -20.46 -14.81 0.95
CA ASP A 249 -19.75 -13.59 0.59
C ASP A 249 -18.32 -13.56 1.15
N THR A 250 -18.10 -14.22 2.30
CA THR A 250 -16.77 -14.41 2.90
C THR A 250 -15.85 -15.21 1.98
N PHE A 251 -16.33 -16.35 1.46
CA PHE A 251 -15.53 -17.16 0.53
C PHE A 251 -15.37 -16.48 -0.83
N ARG A 252 -16.41 -15.82 -1.35
CA ARG A 252 -16.30 -15.02 -2.58
C ARG A 252 -15.25 -13.93 -2.45
N GLY A 253 -15.23 -13.20 -1.33
CA GLY A 253 -14.23 -12.18 -1.03
C GLY A 253 -12.82 -12.73 -0.96
N PHE A 254 -12.64 -13.85 -0.26
CA PHE A 254 -11.36 -14.56 -0.19
C PHE A 254 -10.85 -15.00 -1.57
N PHE A 255 -11.69 -15.73 -2.30
CA PHE A 255 -11.32 -16.31 -3.58
C PHE A 255 -11.06 -15.21 -4.62
N ASN A 256 -11.80 -14.11 -4.56
CA ASN A 256 -11.54 -12.95 -5.40
C ASN A 256 -10.14 -12.34 -5.18
N MET A 257 -9.68 -12.28 -3.92
CA MET A 257 -8.33 -11.83 -3.60
C MET A 257 -7.27 -12.79 -4.15
N VAL A 258 -7.52 -14.10 -4.09
CA VAL A 258 -6.65 -15.12 -4.69
C VAL A 258 -6.57 -14.93 -6.22
N VAL A 259 -7.72 -14.83 -6.89
CA VAL A 259 -7.78 -14.60 -8.35
C VAL A 259 -7.08 -13.30 -8.73
N TYR A 260 -7.28 -12.23 -7.96
CA TYR A 260 -6.60 -10.96 -8.17
C TYR A 260 -5.08 -11.10 -8.12
N TYR A 261 -4.55 -11.88 -7.18
CA TYR A 261 -3.12 -12.17 -7.08
C TYR A 261 -2.61 -13.01 -8.25
N LEU A 262 -3.35 -14.02 -8.67
CA LEU A 262 -3.01 -14.85 -9.85
C LEU A 262 -2.97 -14.01 -11.14
N ILE A 263 -3.95 -13.14 -11.35
CA ILE A 263 -3.97 -12.21 -12.49
C ILE A 263 -2.78 -11.25 -12.42
N SER A 264 -2.51 -10.70 -11.24
CA SER A 264 -1.51 -9.65 -11.06
C SER A 264 -0.07 -10.20 -11.14
N GLY A 265 0.21 -11.36 -10.55
CA GLY A 265 1.52 -12.01 -10.56
C GLY A 265 2.02 -12.42 -11.95
N ARG A 266 1.09 -12.65 -12.89
CA ARG A 266 1.42 -13.05 -14.27
C ARG A 266 1.79 -11.87 -15.17
N ARG A 267 1.58 -10.63 -14.74
CA ARG A 267 1.97 -9.46 -15.53
C ARG A 267 3.49 -9.36 -15.58
N ARG A 268 4.01 -9.35 -16.81
CA ARG A 268 5.44 -9.47 -17.13
C ARG A 268 6.30 -8.22 -16.87
N ILE A 269 5.71 -7.11 -16.43
CA ILE A 269 6.25 -5.78 -16.74
C ILE A 269 6.48 -4.96 -15.48
N MET A 270 7.24 -5.47 -14.52
CA MET A 270 7.61 -4.60 -13.43
C MET A 270 8.93 -4.91 -12.75
N ASN A 271 9.52 -3.83 -12.26
CA ASN A 271 10.82 -3.83 -11.64
C ASN A 271 10.81 -4.26 -10.16
N TYR A 272 9.64 -4.49 -9.56
CA TYR A 272 9.51 -4.62 -8.10
C TYR A 272 8.23 -5.33 -7.65
N ALA A 273 8.33 -6.33 -6.77
CA ALA A 273 7.20 -7.13 -6.28
C ALA A 273 6.00 -6.27 -5.83
N LYS A 274 6.20 -5.25 -4.99
CA LYS A 274 5.06 -4.50 -4.41
C LYS A 274 4.23 -3.74 -5.44
N ALA A 275 4.69 -3.58 -6.66
CA ALA A 275 3.93 -2.87 -7.67
C ALA A 275 2.89 -3.77 -8.40
N PHE A 276 2.89 -5.11 -8.21
CA PHE A 276 2.22 -6.03 -9.16
C PHE A 276 0.72 -5.97 -8.95
N THR A 277 0.37 -5.75 -7.69
CA THR A 277 -0.94 -5.49 -7.18
C THR A 277 -0.96 -4.14 -6.46
N LYS A 278 -2.12 -3.51 -6.38
CA LYS A 278 -2.33 -2.32 -5.53
C LYS A 278 -2.98 -2.63 -4.20
N LEU A 279 -3.71 -3.75 -4.09
CA LEU A 279 -4.20 -4.21 -2.80
C LEU A 279 -3.33 -5.38 -2.37
N LEU A 280 -2.57 -5.19 -1.30
CA LEU A 280 -1.64 -6.15 -0.75
C LEU A 280 -2.20 -6.70 0.56
N ALA A 281 -2.44 -8.00 0.64
CA ALA A 281 -2.79 -8.68 1.88
C ALA A 281 -1.58 -8.71 2.82
N ARG A 282 -1.65 -7.95 3.92
CA ARG A 282 -0.64 -7.93 5.00
C ARG A 282 -0.82 -9.14 5.92
N THR A 283 -2.07 -9.55 6.15
CA THR A 283 -2.41 -10.85 6.75
C THR A 283 -2.16 -11.96 5.74
N ASP A 284 -1.60 -13.08 6.18
CA ASP A 284 -1.33 -14.21 5.29
C ASP A 284 -2.62 -14.92 4.84
N PHE A 285 -2.58 -15.50 3.63
CA PHE A 285 -3.76 -16.15 3.04
C PHE A 285 -4.21 -17.39 3.82
N ALA A 286 -3.29 -18.04 4.53
CA ALA A 286 -3.60 -19.18 5.38
C ALA A 286 -4.49 -18.78 6.57
N LYS A 287 -4.17 -17.67 7.26
CA LYS A 287 -5.01 -17.07 8.30
C LYS A 287 -6.34 -16.61 7.71
N MET A 288 -6.34 -15.92 6.57
CA MET A 288 -7.59 -15.53 5.89
C MET A 288 -8.50 -16.73 5.60
N PHE A 289 -7.94 -17.86 5.18
CA PHE A 289 -8.68 -19.11 4.97
C PHE A 289 -9.31 -19.64 6.27
N THR A 290 -8.67 -19.44 7.43
CA THR A 290 -9.27 -19.82 8.72
C THR A 290 -10.50 -18.99 9.07
N LEU A 291 -10.66 -17.80 8.49
CA LEU A 291 -11.82 -16.90 8.72
C LEU A 291 -13.05 -17.30 7.90
N LEU A 292 -12.95 -18.29 7.01
CA LEU A 292 -14.09 -18.81 6.27
C LEU A 292 -15.12 -19.49 7.18
N PRO A 293 -16.42 -19.49 6.81
CA PRO A 293 -17.43 -20.32 7.45
C PRO A 293 -16.98 -21.77 7.61
N PRO A 294 -17.27 -22.42 8.76
CA PRO A 294 -16.75 -23.76 9.05
C PRO A 294 -17.03 -24.80 7.96
N ALA A 295 -18.23 -24.79 7.38
CA ALA A 295 -18.63 -25.72 6.32
C ALA A 295 -17.81 -25.55 5.04
N GLU A 296 -17.50 -24.31 4.66
CA GLU A 296 -16.70 -23.99 3.48
C GLU A 296 -15.23 -24.34 3.72
N ARG A 297 -14.71 -23.95 4.89
CA ARG A 297 -13.35 -24.30 5.30
C ARG A 297 -13.14 -25.81 5.31
N GLU A 298 -14.09 -26.56 5.88
CA GLU A 298 -14.05 -28.03 5.88
C GLU A 298 -14.04 -28.56 4.46
N TRP A 299 -14.97 -28.12 3.60
CA TRP A 299 -15.08 -28.55 2.22
C TRP A 299 -13.76 -28.34 1.44
N PHE A 300 -13.21 -27.14 1.48
CA PHE A 300 -11.98 -26.79 0.75
C PHE A 300 -10.71 -27.34 1.39
N SER A 301 -10.79 -27.95 2.59
CA SER A 301 -9.70 -28.69 3.22
C SER A 301 -9.75 -30.20 2.93
N LYS A 302 -10.85 -30.73 2.37
CA LYS A 302 -10.98 -32.17 2.08
C LYS A 302 -9.95 -32.62 1.06
N ASN A 303 -9.53 -33.89 1.18
CA ASN A 303 -8.64 -34.57 0.24
C ASN A 303 -7.40 -33.72 -0.11
N ASP A 304 -6.73 -33.16 0.90
CA ASP A 304 -5.53 -32.31 0.73
C ASP A 304 -5.74 -31.10 -0.19
N GLY A 305 -6.96 -30.55 -0.22
CA GLY A 305 -7.31 -29.38 -1.03
C GLY A 305 -7.58 -29.70 -2.50
N VAL A 306 -7.99 -30.93 -2.84
CA VAL A 306 -8.39 -31.29 -4.23
C VAL A 306 -9.37 -30.30 -4.84
N GLU A 307 -10.29 -29.74 -4.05
CA GLU A 307 -11.25 -28.74 -4.53
C GLU A 307 -10.59 -27.44 -5.02
N TRP A 308 -9.41 -27.10 -4.49
CA TRP A 308 -8.61 -26.02 -5.03
C TRP A 308 -8.08 -26.36 -6.42
N ASN A 309 -7.67 -27.61 -6.67
CA ASN A 309 -7.23 -28.01 -8.01
C ASN A 309 -8.37 -27.86 -9.01
N THR A 310 -9.59 -28.29 -8.66
CA THR A 310 -10.77 -28.12 -9.52
C THR A 310 -11.03 -26.64 -9.85
N LEU A 311 -10.99 -25.76 -8.85
CA LEU A 311 -11.11 -24.31 -9.08
C LEU A 311 -9.97 -23.77 -9.96
N THR A 312 -8.76 -24.26 -9.75
CA THR A 312 -7.57 -23.84 -10.51
C THR A 312 -7.66 -24.30 -11.96
N GLU A 313 -8.14 -25.52 -12.23
CA GLU A 313 -8.44 -26.04 -13.57
C GLU A 313 -9.55 -25.24 -14.27
N ILE A 314 -10.58 -24.81 -13.54
CA ILE A 314 -11.61 -23.92 -14.08
C ILE A 314 -11.01 -22.55 -14.45
N LEU A 315 -10.12 -22.01 -13.61
CA LEU A 315 -9.38 -20.80 -13.91
C LEU A 315 -8.41 -20.99 -15.10
N SER A 316 -8.00 -22.21 -15.42
CA SER A 316 -7.17 -22.51 -16.60
C SER A 316 -7.93 -22.44 -17.91
N ASN A 317 -9.27 -22.44 -17.86
CA ASN A 317 -10.09 -22.33 -19.05
C ASN A 317 -10.03 -20.90 -19.60
N ASP A 318 -9.62 -20.78 -20.87
CA ASP A 318 -9.52 -19.50 -21.57
C ASP A 318 -10.87 -18.75 -21.63
N ASP A 319 -12.01 -19.45 -21.58
CA ASP A 319 -13.31 -18.79 -21.48
C ASP A 319 -13.48 -18.07 -20.13
N VAL A 320 -12.87 -18.58 -19.07
CA VAL A 320 -13.00 -18.03 -17.70
C VAL A 320 -11.97 -16.93 -17.47
N PHE A 321 -10.72 -17.18 -17.84
CA PHE A 321 -9.60 -16.30 -17.53
C PHE A 321 -9.20 -15.40 -18.70
N GLY A 322 -9.57 -15.76 -19.93
CA GLY A 322 -9.25 -15.04 -21.14
C GLY A 322 -9.53 -13.56 -20.97
N LEU A 323 -8.47 -12.76 -21.09
CA LEU A 323 -8.66 -11.38 -21.51
C LEU A 323 -9.20 -11.49 -22.94
N GLU A 324 -10.31 -10.82 -23.24
CA GLU A 324 -10.69 -10.65 -24.63
C GLU A 324 -9.49 -10.06 -25.38
N ARG A 325 -9.24 -10.55 -26.59
CA ARG A 325 -8.08 -10.13 -27.39
C ARG A 325 -8.06 -8.62 -27.61
N ASP A 326 -9.23 -8.01 -27.70
CA ASP A 326 -9.44 -6.57 -27.86
C ASP A 326 -8.87 -5.78 -26.67
N ASP A 327 -8.98 -6.30 -25.44
CA ASP A 327 -8.36 -5.71 -24.26
C ASP A 327 -6.83 -5.69 -24.32
N TRP A 328 -6.23 -6.56 -25.12
CA TRP A 328 -4.79 -6.66 -25.27
C TRP A 328 -4.24 -5.92 -26.47
N GLU A 329 -4.96 -5.91 -27.59
CA GLU A 329 -4.56 -5.16 -28.77
C GLU A 329 -4.43 -3.67 -28.43
N ASP A 330 -5.37 -3.12 -27.65
CA ASP A 330 -5.27 -1.77 -27.07
C ASP A 330 -4.01 -1.62 -26.18
N PHE A 331 -3.67 -2.61 -25.35
CA PHE A 331 -2.47 -2.53 -24.50
C PHE A 331 -1.18 -2.51 -25.32
N THR A 332 -1.09 -3.35 -26.34
CA THR A 332 0.09 -3.51 -27.19
C THR A 332 0.31 -2.25 -28.03
N GLU A 333 -0.77 -1.68 -28.57
CA GLU A 333 -0.75 -0.43 -29.33
C GLU A 333 -0.27 0.77 -28.49
N HIS A 334 -0.72 0.87 -27.23
CA HIS A 334 -0.39 2.01 -26.37
C HIS A 334 0.97 1.91 -25.66
N THR A 335 1.50 0.70 -25.45
CA THR A 335 2.77 0.50 -24.73
C THR A 335 3.95 0.21 -25.62
N GLY A 336 3.73 -0.18 -26.88
CA GLY A 336 4.79 -0.58 -27.81
C GLY A 336 5.55 -1.83 -27.38
N MET A 337 5.05 -2.57 -26.39
CA MET A 337 5.69 -3.78 -25.87
C MET A 337 5.19 -5.01 -26.63
N GLU A 338 6.03 -5.56 -27.52
CA GLU A 338 5.83 -6.89 -28.09
C GLU A 338 5.97 -7.96 -27.00
N THR A 339 4.87 -8.27 -26.32
CA THR A 339 4.77 -9.53 -25.57
C THR A 339 3.73 -10.41 -26.23
N SER A 340 4.06 -11.69 -26.41
CA SER A 340 3.14 -12.65 -27.02
C SER A 340 1.88 -12.79 -26.13
N PHE A 341 0.73 -12.40 -26.70
CA PHE A 341 -0.60 -12.44 -26.09
C PHE A 341 -0.89 -13.78 -25.40
N GLU A 342 -0.50 -14.89 -26.03
CA GLU A 342 -0.69 -16.28 -25.57
C GLU A 342 -0.17 -16.55 -24.15
N SER A 343 0.82 -15.79 -23.68
CA SER A 343 1.47 -16.03 -22.39
C SER A 343 0.76 -15.42 -21.17
N ILE A 344 -0.29 -14.62 -21.39
CA ILE A 344 -1.01 -13.92 -20.32
C ILE A 344 -2.45 -14.44 -20.21
N THR A 345 -3.02 -14.96 -21.30
CA THR A 345 -4.41 -15.41 -21.35
C THR A 345 -4.64 -16.81 -20.79
N HIS A 346 -3.68 -17.73 -20.97
CA HIS A 346 -3.82 -19.11 -20.51
C HIS A 346 -3.24 -19.27 -19.12
N PHE A 347 -3.99 -19.76 -18.13
CA PHE A 347 -3.51 -20.03 -16.77
C PHE A 347 -3.15 -21.50 -16.56
N ASP A 348 -1.87 -21.81 -16.30
CA ASP A 348 -1.44 -23.15 -15.92
C ASP A 348 -1.06 -23.17 -14.42
N PRO A 349 -1.70 -24.01 -13.58
CA PRO A 349 -1.34 -24.18 -12.17
C PRO A 349 0.12 -24.54 -11.94
N SER A 350 0.74 -25.22 -12.90
CA SER A 350 2.15 -25.65 -12.83
C SER A 350 3.12 -24.53 -13.20
N ASP A 351 2.63 -23.44 -13.81
CA ASP A 351 3.47 -22.29 -14.10
C ASP A 351 3.99 -21.67 -12.80
N PRO A 352 5.27 -21.25 -12.79
CA PRO A 352 5.80 -20.37 -11.76
C PRO A 352 4.90 -19.15 -11.55
N PHE A 353 4.56 -18.86 -10.29
CA PHE A 353 3.77 -17.68 -9.93
C PHE A 353 4.44 -16.40 -10.44
N PHE A 354 5.77 -16.33 -10.35
CA PHE A 354 6.59 -15.26 -10.91
C PHE A 354 7.59 -15.81 -11.93
N ALA A 355 7.10 -16.30 -13.07
CA ALA A 355 7.93 -16.92 -14.13
C ALA A 355 9.08 -16.05 -14.68
N ARG A 356 9.03 -14.73 -14.48
CA ARG A 356 10.09 -13.80 -14.89
C ARG A 356 10.81 -13.14 -13.72
N GLY A 357 10.57 -13.62 -12.51
CA GLY A 357 11.06 -13.01 -11.30
C GLY A 357 10.20 -11.88 -10.77
N ILE A 358 10.49 -11.45 -9.55
CA ILE A 358 9.80 -10.35 -8.85
C ILE A 358 10.55 -9.01 -8.96
N TYR A 359 11.77 -9.02 -9.50
CA TYR A 359 12.62 -7.85 -9.69
C TYR A 359 13.07 -7.74 -11.14
N GLY A 360 12.73 -6.63 -11.79
CA GLY A 360 12.96 -6.40 -13.23
C GLY A 360 14.21 -5.57 -13.55
N ASP A 361 14.79 -4.87 -12.57
CA ASP A 361 15.99 -4.06 -12.80
C ASP A 361 17.28 -4.86 -12.59
N ARG A 362 17.72 -5.56 -13.65
CA ARG A 362 18.99 -6.29 -13.70
C ARG A 362 20.22 -5.47 -13.30
N CYS A 363 20.15 -4.13 -13.40
CA CYS A 363 21.28 -3.28 -13.03
C CYS A 363 21.36 -3.06 -11.51
N LYS A 364 20.23 -3.20 -10.80
CA LYS A 364 20.14 -3.06 -9.35
C LYS A 364 20.23 -4.39 -8.60
N TYR A 365 19.83 -5.50 -9.23
CA TYR A 365 19.69 -6.80 -8.57
C TYR A 365 20.61 -7.86 -9.18
N HIS A 366 21.22 -8.71 -8.35
CA HIS A 366 21.99 -9.86 -8.86
C HIS A 366 21.03 -10.86 -9.53
N ASP A 367 21.50 -11.57 -10.56
CA ASP A 367 20.69 -12.55 -11.32
C ASP A 367 20.02 -13.61 -10.42
N ARG A 368 20.64 -13.97 -9.29
CA ARG A 368 20.09 -14.92 -8.32
C ARG A 368 18.85 -14.39 -7.59
N ASP A 369 18.77 -13.08 -7.40
CA ASP A 369 17.69 -12.44 -6.65
C ASP A 369 16.47 -12.17 -7.53
N MET A 370 16.68 -12.05 -8.85
CA MET A 370 15.56 -11.86 -9.78
C MET A 370 14.59 -13.05 -9.74
N PHE A 371 15.09 -14.28 -9.73
CA PHE A 371 14.28 -15.49 -9.84
C PHE A 371 13.81 -16.06 -8.50
N VAL A 372 13.85 -15.24 -7.44
CA VAL A 372 13.24 -15.56 -6.17
C VAL A 372 11.74 -15.74 -6.44
N LEU A 373 11.20 -16.89 -6.02
CA LEU A 373 9.82 -17.37 -6.30
C LEU A 373 9.58 -18.03 -7.66
N SER A 374 10.60 -18.18 -8.52
CA SER A 374 10.42 -18.87 -9.81
C SER A 374 10.15 -20.37 -9.68
N ASP A 375 10.49 -20.98 -8.54
CA ASP A 375 10.19 -22.39 -8.25
C ASP A 375 8.79 -22.59 -7.64
N LEU A 376 8.16 -21.52 -7.14
CA LEU A 376 6.83 -21.60 -6.54
C LEU A 376 5.78 -21.55 -7.65
N SER A 377 5.16 -22.69 -7.95
CA SER A 377 4.02 -22.73 -8.87
C SER A 377 2.75 -22.17 -8.23
N SER A 378 1.85 -21.63 -9.05
CA SER A 378 0.56 -21.11 -8.56
C SER A 378 -0.25 -22.20 -7.85
N GLY A 379 -0.29 -23.41 -8.40
CA GLY A 379 -0.98 -24.56 -7.83
C GLY A 379 -0.35 -25.04 -6.52
N GLU A 380 0.98 -24.97 -6.38
CA GLU A 380 1.64 -25.29 -5.10
C GLU A 380 1.26 -24.28 -4.01
N TRP A 381 1.24 -22.99 -4.32
CA TRP A 381 0.78 -21.97 -3.38
C TRP A 381 -0.66 -22.24 -2.90
N LEU A 382 -1.59 -22.45 -3.84
CA LEU A 382 -3.01 -22.66 -3.53
C LEU A 382 -3.26 -23.90 -2.66
N ARG A 383 -2.60 -25.03 -2.97
CA ARG A 383 -2.76 -26.28 -2.20
C ARG A 383 -2.25 -26.17 -0.75
N ASN A 384 -1.32 -25.26 -0.48
CA ASN A 384 -0.72 -25.10 0.85
C ASN A 384 -1.56 -24.20 1.77
N ILE A 385 -2.38 -23.30 1.23
CA ILE A 385 -3.22 -22.38 2.01
C ILE A 385 -4.11 -23.14 3.02
N PRO A 386 -4.92 -24.15 2.63
CA PRO A 386 -5.75 -24.90 3.57
C PRO A 386 -4.96 -25.68 4.63
N GLN A 387 -3.68 -25.95 4.36
CA GLN A 387 -2.77 -26.63 5.27
C GLN A 387 -2.15 -25.67 6.30
N GLY A 388 -2.61 -24.41 6.34
CA GLY A 388 -2.09 -23.39 7.25
C GLY A 388 -0.75 -22.80 6.78
N LYS A 389 -0.44 -22.89 5.48
CA LYS A 389 0.83 -22.40 4.90
C LYS A 389 0.56 -21.44 3.75
N ASP A 390 0.93 -20.19 3.95
CA ASP A 390 1.00 -19.22 2.85
C ASP A 390 2.44 -19.14 2.33
N LEU A 391 2.66 -19.76 1.16
CA LEU A 391 3.97 -19.81 0.51
C LEU A 391 4.36 -18.48 -0.16
N LEU A 392 3.46 -17.50 -0.26
CA LEU A 392 3.78 -16.15 -0.75
C LEU A 392 4.23 -15.18 0.35
N THR A 393 4.81 -15.69 1.44
CA THR A 393 5.24 -14.86 2.57
C THR A 393 6.74 -14.83 2.77
N GLN A 394 7.24 -13.78 3.42
CA GLN A 394 8.65 -13.63 3.77
C GLN A 394 9.19 -14.82 4.58
N LYS A 395 8.35 -15.49 5.37
CA LYS A 395 8.72 -16.67 6.17
C LYS A 395 9.33 -17.78 5.29
N HIS A 396 8.91 -17.89 4.04
CA HIS A 396 9.40 -18.89 3.09
C HIS A 396 10.61 -18.40 2.26
N PHE A 397 11.02 -17.13 2.43
CA PHE A 397 12.19 -16.53 1.78
C PHE A 397 13.09 -15.78 2.77
N PRO A 398 13.55 -16.43 3.86
CA PRO A 398 14.22 -15.76 4.98
C PRO A 398 15.61 -15.18 4.63
N HIS A 399 16.20 -15.58 3.51
CA HIS A 399 17.53 -15.15 3.08
C HIS A 399 17.52 -13.85 2.25
N GLN A 400 16.35 -13.28 1.97
CA GLN A 400 16.22 -12.01 1.27
C GLN A 400 16.65 -10.84 2.18
N PRO A 401 17.55 -9.94 1.73
CA PRO A 401 17.82 -8.65 2.35
C PRO A 401 16.55 -7.84 2.63
N ALA A 402 16.63 -6.92 3.60
CA ALA A 402 15.46 -6.15 4.06
C ALA A 402 14.75 -5.37 2.94
N ALA A 403 15.50 -4.71 2.05
CA ALA A 403 14.94 -4.02 0.89
C ALA A 403 14.27 -4.96 -0.14
N TRP A 404 14.56 -6.26 -0.07
CA TRP A 404 14.07 -7.30 -0.99
C TRP A 404 13.04 -8.21 -0.31
N ARG A 405 12.46 -7.76 0.79
CA ARG A 405 11.38 -8.49 1.44
C ARG A 405 10.16 -8.41 0.54
N LEU A 406 9.39 -9.49 0.53
CA LEU A 406 7.98 -9.51 0.14
C LEU A 406 7.13 -8.72 1.17
N GLU A 407 7.66 -7.57 1.61
CA GLU A 407 6.97 -6.62 2.45
C GLU A 407 5.61 -6.36 1.81
N SER A 408 4.59 -6.58 2.61
CA SER A 408 3.18 -6.54 2.24
C SER A 408 2.53 -7.81 1.66
N LEU A 409 3.23 -8.94 1.52
CA LEU A 409 2.62 -10.24 1.17
C LEU A 409 2.60 -11.16 2.40
N GLY A 410 1.54 -11.08 3.20
CA GLY A 410 1.38 -11.85 4.43
C GLY A 410 2.47 -11.57 5.47
N ASN A 411 3.12 -10.40 5.40
CA ASN A 411 4.24 -10.05 6.28
C ASN A 411 3.84 -9.86 7.74
N MET A 412 2.55 -9.68 8.02
CA MET A 412 2.00 -9.68 9.38
C MET A 412 1.57 -11.08 9.85
N GLY A 413 1.73 -12.12 9.01
CA GLY A 413 1.41 -13.50 9.34
C GLY A 413 -0.07 -13.67 9.71
N ASP A 414 -0.31 -14.20 10.91
CA ASP A 414 -1.64 -14.47 11.44
C ASP A 414 -2.35 -13.26 12.07
N GLN A 415 -1.71 -12.08 12.06
CA GLN A 415 -2.31 -10.87 12.62
C GLN A 415 -3.50 -10.41 11.80
N THR A 416 -4.54 -9.95 12.50
CA THR A 416 -5.76 -9.37 11.96
C THR A 416 -6.11 -8.11 12.75
N ASP A 417 -6.89 -7.23 12.13
CA ASP A 417 -7.49 -6.08 12.80
C ASP A 417 -8.84 -6.50 13.43
N PRO A 418 -9.11 -6.16 14.69
CA PRO A 418 -10.40 -6.45 15.30
C PRO A 418 -11.49 -5.49 14.81
N GLY A 419 -12.57 -6.06 14.29
CA GLY A 419 -13.80 -5.38 13.90
C GLY A 419 -14.56 -4.79 15.09
N TYR A 420 -15.38 -3.76 14.85
CA TYR A 420 -16.25 -3.16 15.89
C TYR A 420 -17.26 -4.14 16.51
N ASP A 421 -17.57 -5.24 15.80
CA ASP A 421 -18.44 -6.33 16.23
C ASP A 421 -17.66 -7.52 16.79
N GLY A 422 -16.35 -7.36 17.00
CA GLY A 422 -15.44 -8.41 17.46
C GLY A 422 -15.03 -9.41 16.38
N SER A 423 -15.42 -9.21 15.12
CA SER A 423 -14.92 -10.03 14.01
C SER A 423 -13.41 -9.84 13.80
N GLU A 424 -12.71 -10.87 13.33
CA GLU A 424 -11.33 -10.72 12.86
C GLU A 424 -11.35 -10.27 11.40
N MET A 425 -10.65 -9.18 11.09
CA MET A 425 -10.54 -8.63 9.74
C MET A 425 -9.08 -8.75 9.25
N PRO A 426 -8.84 -9.36 8.09
CA PRO A 426 -7.51 -9.30 7.50
C PRO A 426 -7.11 -7.86 7.20
N ILE A 427 -5.81 -7.62 7.32
CA ILE A 427 -5.17 -6.32 7.11
C ILE A 427 -4.68 -6.28 5.67
N PHE A 428 -4.95 -5.16 5.01
CA PHE A 428 -4.55 -4.88 3.65
C PHE A 428 -3.84 -3.55 3.55
N GLU A 429 -2.88 -3.45 2.64
CA GLU A 429 -2.25 -2.21 2.21
C GLU A 429 -2.76 -1.87 0.80
N MET A 430 -3.46 -0.74 0.67
CA MET A 430 -3.79 -0.16 -0.62
C MET A 430 -2.69 0.83 -1.02
N ARG A 431 -2.01 0.53 -2.14
CA ARG A 431 -0.94 1.35 -2.69
C ARG A 431 -1.39 2.24 -3.82
N GLY A 432 -0.67 3.35 -3.97
CA GLY A 432 -0.67 4.13 -5.19
C GLY A 432 -2.03 4.73 -5.50
N HIS A 433 -2.64 5.38 -4.50
CA HIS A 433 -3.69 6.36 -4.78
C HIS A 433 -3.16 7.34 -5.85
N SER A 434 -4.01 7.79 -6.77
CA SER A 434 -3.64 8.62 -7.92
C SER A 434 -2.63 9.69 -7.57
N GLU A 435 -1.70 9.99 -8.48
CA GLU A 435 -0.76 11.09 -8.32
C GLU A 435 -1.53 12.40 -8.10
N VAL A 436 -1.59 12.78 -6.84
CA VAL A 436 -2.18 14.01 -6.31
C VAL A 436 -1.18 15.15 -6.45
N LYS A 437 -1.68 16.35 -6.73
CA LYS A 437 -0.83 17.51 -7.00
C LYS A 437 -0.54 18.34 -5.75
N SER A 438 -1.22 18.06 -4.63
CA SER A 438 -1.10 18.82 -3.39
C SER A 438 -1.52 18.01 -2.16
N MET A 439 -1.00 18.36 -0.98
CA MET A 439 -1.44 17.78 0.30
C MET A 439 -2.95 17.97 0.55
N ARG A 440 -3.51 19.08 0.07
CA ARG A 440 -4.95 19.32 0.15
C ARG A 440 -5.76 18.27 -0.61
N GLU A 441 -5.34 17.95 -1.83
CA GLU A 441 -5.99 16.92 -2.65
C GLU A 441 -5.83 15.52 -2.02
N ILE A 442 -4.68 15.24 -1.40
CA ILE A 442 -4.49 14.02 -0.58
C ILE A 442 -5.49 13.99 0.54
N ARG A 443 -5.60 15.06 1.34
CA ARG A 443 -6.54 15.14 2.45
C ARG A 443 -7.96 14.85 1.98
N GLU A 444 -8.42 15.54 0.94
CA GLU A 444 -9.76 15.35 0.38
C GLU A 444 -10.01 13.90 -0.09
N ASN A 445 -9.04 13.27 -0.74
CA ASN A 445 -9.15 11.88 -1.19
C ASN A 445 -9.08 10.87 -0.04
N MET A 446 -8.18 11.07 0.92
CA MET A 446 -8.03 10.19 2.09
C MET A 446 -9.22 10.31 3.04
N SER A 447 -9.88 11.48 3.11
CA SER A 447 -11.16 11.62 3.83
C SER A 447 -12.27 10.76 3.23
N LYS A 448 -12.40 10.75 1.90
CA LYS A 448 -13.38 9.90 1.21
C LYS A 448 -13.05 8.43 1.40
N TRP A 449 -11.76 8.09 1.36
CA TRP A 449 -11.28 6.73 1.60
C TRP A 449 -11.61 6.24 3.00
N PHE A 450 -11.31 7.04 4.02
CA PHE A 450 -11.62 6.72 5.40
C PHE A 450 -13.13 6.50 5.59
N ALA A 451 -13.96 7.41 5.07
CA ALA A 451 -15.42 7.29 5.16
C ALA A 451 -15.92 6.01 4.47
N TYR A 452 -15.34 5.66 3.32
CA TYR A 452 -15.69 4.45 2.60
C TYR A 452 -15.33 3.18 3.37
N ILE A 453 -14.11 3.06 3.89
CA ILE A 453 -13.70 1.88 4.68
C ILE A 453 -14.56 1.76 5.95
N TYR A 454 -14.81 2.88 6.64
CA TYR A 454 -15.68 2.93 7.80
C TYR A 454 -17.08 2.38 7.51
N GLU A 455 -17.72 2.84 6.43
CA GLU A 455 -19.07 2.38 6.06
C GLU A 455 -19.06 0.93 5.54
N LEU A 456 -18.04 0.55 4.75
CA LEU A 456 -17.87 -0.79 4.21
C LEU A 456 -17.79 -1.83 5.33
N ASN A 457 -16.94 -1.60 6.33
CA ASN A 457 -16.78 -2.53 7.45
C ASN A 457 -18.07 -2.63 8.29
N ARG A 458 -18.88 -1.58 8.34
CA ARG A 458 -20.21 -1.57 8.99
C ARG A 458 -21.31 -2.28 8.19
N GLY A 459 -20.97 -2.74 7.00
CA GLY A 459 -21.87 -3.44 6.11
C GLY A 459 -22.91 -2.55 5.43
N SER A 460 -22.62 -1.25 5.35
CA SER A 460 -23.39 -0.26 4.61
C SER A 460 -23.26 -0.49 3.09
N ASP A 461 -24.26 -0.02 2.34
CA ASP A 461 -24.23 -0.01 0.88
C ASP A 461 -23.56 1.27 0.31
N TYR A 462 -23.01 2.12 1.19
CA TYR A 462 -22.31 3.36 0.85
C TYR A 462 -21.25 3.14 -0.23
N LYS A 463 -21.31 3.95 -1.29
CA LYS A 463 -20.36 3.89 -2.41
C LYS A 463 -19.26 4.93 -2.26
N TYR A 464 -18.04 4.54 -2.63
CA TYR A 464 -16.90 5.45 -2.62
C TYR A 464 -17.23 6.72 -3.42
N GLY A 465 -17.06 7.87 -2.76
CA GLY A 465 -17.33 9.19 -3.34
C GLY A 465 -18.72 9.77 -3.07
N GLU A 466 -19.63 9.02 -2.44
CA GLU A 466 -20.92 9.56 -1.98
C GLU A 466 -20.75 10.57 -0.83
N ASP A 467 -21.74 11.44 -0.63
CA ASP A 467 -21.73 12.39 0.49
C ASP A 467 -21.79 11.63 1.83
N HIS A 468 -20.84 11.90 2.73
CA HIS A 468 -20.78 11.29 4.05
C HIS A 468 -20.75 12.37 5.16
N PRO A 469 -21.38 12.16 6.34
CA PRO A 469 -21.33 13.12 7.44
C PRO A 469 -19.91 13.54 7.86
N PHE A 470 -18.94 12.62 7.82
CA PHE A 470 -17.53 12.94 8.11
C PHE A 470 -16.98 14.04 7.20
N LEU A 471 -17.37 14.05 5.92
CA LEU A 471 -16.88 15.04 4.95
C LEU A 471 -17.40 16.46 5.23
N LYS A 472 -18.35 16.62 6.16
CA LYS A 472 -18.89 17.91 6.61
C LYS A 472 -18.25 18.40 7.91
N ILE A 473 -17.40 17.58 8.54
CA ILE A 473 -16.70 17.95 9.77
C ILE A 473 -15.64 18.99 9.44
N LYS A 474 -15.72 20.13 10.12
CA LYS A 474 -14.66 21.15 10.09
C LYS A 474 -13.61 20.81 11.15
N THR A 475 -12.35 20.93 10.75
CA THR A 475 -11.22 21.01 11.68
C THR A 475 -11.11 22.47 12.09
N ASP A 476 -11.61 22.78 13.29
CA ASP A 476 -11.49 24.11 13.90
C ASP A 476 -10.09 24.33 14.49
#